data_AF-A0A2P5HE41-F1
#
_entry.id   AF-A0A2P5HE41-F1
#
_cell.length_a   1.000
_cell.length_b   1.000
_cell.length_c   1.000
_cell.angle_alpha   90.00
_cell.angle_beta   90.00
_cell.angle_gamma   90.00
#
_symmetry.space_group_name_H-M   'P 1'
#
loop_
_entity.id
_entity.type
_entity.pdbx_description
1 polymer ?
#
loop_
_entity_poly.entity_id
_entity_poly.type
_entity_poly.pdbx_seq_one_letter_code
_entity_poly.pdbx_strand_id
1 'polypeptide(L)'
;MSSSYWIQTEDWHTAGEPFRIVTDLPINTLPDAPSVAERRLAVLKSPDHPLNNLRQQLCLEPRGHADMYGGFITPPNDSGAHFGVLFWHAEGFSTACGHGTIALGFWVVTKGLVEAPKGADGVVDVFVDVQSGRVVAQVFVKDGKPAHADFVNVASYQLEKGLSVDIPSRGVSIVAGLAFGGAVYATVDAAQLGLRVEPKNANEFVALGREVKKVLGARACYDRSFSLWIWDVCKAGDAVGGGKNGGWTVEADTQIHCGVNI
;
A
#
# COMPACT_ATOMS: atom_id res chain seq x y z
N MET A 1 16.96 26.85 13.74
CA MET A 1 16.65 25.44 14.05
C MET A 1 15.13 25.30 14.15
N SER A 2 14.53 24.19 13.73
CA SER A 2 13.12 23.94 14.06
C SER A 2 12.99 23.66 15.56
N SER A 3 11.87 24.02 16.17
CA SER A 3 11.59 23.65 17.56
C SER A 3 11.31 22.16 17.69
N SER A 4 11.81 21.53 18.75
CA SER A 4 11.44 20.16 19.11
C SER A 4 9.92 20.07 19.31
N TYR A 5 9.31 19.03 18.76
CA TYR A 5 7.88 18.75 18.85
C TYR A 5 7.67 17.28 19.21
N TRP A 6 6.54 16.97 19.82
CA TRP A 6 6.15 15.60 20.17
C TRP A 6 5.18 15.05 19.12
N ILE A 7 5.27 13.76 18.87
CA ILE A 7 4.30 12.98 18.08
C ILE A 7 3.92 11.78 18.93
N GLN A 8 2.63 11.56 19.12
CA GLN A 8 2.10 10.35 19.73
C GLN A 8 1.79 9.33 18.62
N THR A 9 2.14 8.06 18.84
CA THR A 9 1.78 6.96 17.95
C THR A 9 1.19 5.80 18.75
N GLU A 10 0.37 4.99 18.09
CA GLU A 10 -0.01 3.68 18.60
C GLU A 10 0.56 2.63 17.65
N ASP A 11 1.48 1.81 18.16
CA ASP A 11 2.18 0.79 17.36
C ASP A 11 1.44 -0.56 17.50
N TRP A 12 0.93 -1.06 16.38
CA TRP A 12 0.22 -2.34 16.25
C TRP A 12 1.03 -3.30 15.38
N HIS A 13 0.60 -4.56 15.27
CA HIS A 13 1.07 -5.48 14.24
C HIS A 13 -0.07 -6.36 13.73
N THR A 14 0.04 -6.87 12.50
CA THR A 14 -0.89 -7.84 11.93
C THR A 14 -0.09 -8.98 11.32
N ALA A 15 -0.31 -10.21 11.80
CA ALA A 15 0.48 -11.41 11.48
C ALA A 15 2.01 -11.33 11.73
N GLY A 16 2.52 -10.19 12.25
CA GLY A 16 3.95 -9.93 12.47
C GLY A 16 4.43 -8.65 11.80
N GLU A 17 3.73 -8.20 10.76
CA GLU A 17 4.01 -6.95 10.04
C GLU A 17 3.60 -5.74 10.92
N PRO A 18 4.51 -4.76 11.15
CA PRO A 18 4.25 -3.63 12.06
C PRO A 18 3.37 -2.56 11.41
N PHE A 19 2.48 -1.93 12.17
CA PHE A 19 1.65 -0.82 11.71
C PHE A 19 1.58 0.31 12.75
N ARG A 20 2.30 1.40 12.50
CA ARG A 20 2.37 2.60 13.34
C ARG A 20 1.25 3.58 12.99
N ILE A 21 0.25 3.68 13.87
CA ILE A 21 -0.90 4.58 13.74
C ILE A 21 -0.53 5.96 14.28
N VAL A 22 -0.85 7.02 13.52
CA VAL A 22 -0.64 8.41 13.93
C VAL A 22 -1.96 9.17 13.80
N THR A 23 -2.60 9.46 14.94
CA THR A 23 -3.87 10.19 15.04
C THR A 23 -3.70 11.69 14.85
N ASP A 24 -2.74 12.27 15.56
CA ASP A 24 -2.60 13.72 15.74
C ASP A 24 -1.44 14.26 14.90
N LEU A 25 -1.78 14.85 13.76
CA LEU A 25 -0.82 15.45 12.84
C LEU A 25 -0.48 16.89 13.28
N PRO A 26 0.77 17.35 13.11
CA PRO A 26 1.11 18.74 13.39
C PRO A 26 0.26 19.70 12.55
N ILE A 27 -0.09 20.84 13.13
CA ILE A 27 -0.97 21.85 12.52
C ILE A 27 -0.44 22.26 11.13
N ASN A 28 -1.35 22.36 10.16
CA ASN A 28 -1.07 22.68 8.75
C ASN A 28 -0.15 21.70 7.99
N THR A 29 0.04 20.46 8.47
CA THR A 29 0.79 19.44 7.71
C THR A 29 -0.06 18.57 6.78
N LEU A 30 -1.34 18.35 7.10
CA LEU A 30 -2.26 17.66 6.19
C LEU A 30 -2.73 18.63 5.09
N PRO A 31 -2.62 18.27 3.79
CA PRO A 31 -3.14 19.12 2.72
C PRO A 31 -4.65 19.29 2.79
N ASP A 32 -5.10 20.53 2.56
CA ASP A 32 -6.52 20.82 2.32
C ASP A 32 -6.91 20.31 0.93
N ALA A 33 -7.58 19.16 0.90
CA ALA A 33 -8.10 18.52 -0.31
C ALA A 33 -9.28 17.60 0.06
N PRO A 34 -10.27 17.41 -0.84
CA PRO A 34 -11.49 16.69 -0.50
C PRO A 34 -11.27 15.20 -0.20
N SER A 35 -10.43 14.50 -0.97
CA SER A 35 -10.20 13.05 -0.78
C SER A 35 -8.81 12.68 -0.26
N VAL A 36 -8.71 11.51 0.37
CA VAL A 36 -7.43 10.88 0.80
C VAL A 36 -6.48 10.66 -0.40
N ALA A 37 -7.03 10.36 -1.58
CA ALA A 37 -6.25 10.23 -2.82
C ALA A 37 -5.62 11.57 -3.25
N GLU A 38 -6.40 12.66 -3.26
CA GLU A 38 -5.90 14.01 -3.56
C GLU A 38 -4.91 14.50 -2.50
N ARG A 39 -5.11 14.16 -1.22
CA ARG A 39 -4.14 14.44 -0.15
C ARG A 39 -2.81 13.72 -0.41
N ARG A 40 -2.80 12.44 -0.81
CA ARG A 40 -1.56 11.75 -1.25
C ARG A 40 -0.91 12.47 -2.43
N LEU A 41 -1.68 12.82 -3.46
CA LEU A 41 -1.16 13.55 -4.63
C LEU A 41 -0.62 14.94 -4.25
N ALA A 42 -1.21 15.63 -3.28
CA ALA A 42 -0.72 16.92 -2.78
C ALA A 42 0.60 16.78 -2.01
N VAL A 43 0.75 15.75 -1.16
CA VAL A 43 2.02 15.42 -0.50
C VAL A 43 3.11 15.13 -1.53
N LEU A 44 2.82 14.30 -2.55
CA LEU A 44 3.82 13.84 -3.52
C LEU A 44 4.27 14.91 -4.53
N LYS A 45 3.56 16.05 -4.65
CA LYS A 45 4.01 17.20 -5.46
C LYS A 45 5.28 17.86 -4.92
N SER A 46 5.68 17.59 -3.68
CA SER A 46 6.90 18.12 -3.08
C SER A 46 7.62 17.06 -2.24
N PRO A 47 8.84 16.64 -2.62
CA PRO A 47 9.64 15.71 -1.80
C PRO A 47 9.86 16.20 -0.36
N ASP A 48 10.00 17.52 -0.17
CA ASP A 48 10.21 18.15 1.14
C ASP A 48 8.90 18.42 1.92
N HIS A 49 7.75 17.89 1.47
CA HIS A 49 6.47 18.12 2.12
C HIS A 49 6.48 17.67 3.60
N PRO A 50 5.91 18.43 4.56
CA PRO A 50 5.99 18.13 5.99
C PRO A 50 5.60 16.68 6.37
N LEU A 51 4.53 16.12 5.79
CA LEU A 51 4.16 14.71 6.02
C LEU A 51 5.17 13.69 5.46
N ASN A 52 5.88 14.00 4.37
CA ASN A 52 6.95 13.11 3.87
C ASN A 52 8.19 13.16 4.77
N ASN A 53 8.47 14.32 5.36
CA ASN A 53 9.54 14.48 6.35
C ASN A 53 9.18 13.78 7.67
N LEU A 54 7.92 13.89 8.11
CA LEU A 54 7.39 13.19 9.28
C LEU A 54 7.40 11.67 9.07
N ARG A 55 6.96 11.19 7.90
CA ARG A 55 7.06 9.78 7.49
C ARG A 55 8.50 9.26 7.66
N GLN A 56 9.48 9.95 7.08
CA GLN A 56 10.89 9.56 7.21
C GLN A 56 11.33 9.52 8.69
N GLN A 57 10.96 10.52 9.50
CA GLN A 57 11.32 10.58 10.91
C GLN A 57 10.68 9.50 11.79
N LEU A 58 9.52 8.95 11.41
CA LEU A 58 8.79 7.88 12.10
C LEU A 58 9.08 6.48 11.56
N CYS A 59 9.45 6.37 10.29
CA CYS A 59 9.63 5.11 9.60
C CYS A 59 11.09 4.63 9.62
N LEU A 60 12.05 5.54 9.45
CA LEU A 60 13.47 5.19 9.35
C LEU A 60 14.12 5.10 10.73
N GLU A 61 15.31 4.49 10.77
CA GLU A 61 16.18 4.53 11.95
C GLU A 61 16.48 5.99 12.34
N PRO A 62 16.54 6.33 13.65
CA PRO A 62 16.54 5.42 14.80
C PRO A 62 15.14 5.19 15.43
N ARG A 63 14.03 5.57 14.78
CA ARG A 63 12.67 5.43 15.36
C ARG A 63 11.84 4.28 14.78
N GLY A 64 12.14 3.88 13.55
CA GLY A 64 11.67 2.64 12.93
C GLY A 64 12.84 1.83 12.38
N HIS A 65 12.57 1.04 11.35
CA HIS A 65 13.51 0.16 10.65
C HIS A 65 13.09 0.06 9.17
N ALA A 66 13.87 -0.65 8.35
CA ALA A 66 13.61 -0.76 6.91
C ALA A 66 12.17 -1.20 6.55
N ASP A 67 11.60 -2.09 7.37
CA ASP A 67 10.31 -2.75 7.18
C ASP A 67 9.18 -2.14 8.04
N MET A 68 9.39 -0.92 8.57
CA MET A 68 8.34 -0.20 9.30
C MET A 68 7.25 0.29 8.35
N TYR A 69 5.98 0.05 8.71
CA TYR A 69 4.80 0.53 8.01
C TYR A 69 3.93 1.36 8.96
N GLY A 70 3.11 2.27 8.44
CA GLY A 70 2.15 3.02 9.23
C GLY A 70 1.09 3.76 8.44
N GLY A 71 0.34 4.60 9.14
CA GLY A 71 -0.71 5.43 8.56
C GLY A 71 -0.93 6.72 9.32
N PHE A 72 -1.02 7.83 8.59
CA PHE A 72 -1.55 9.09 9.12
C PHE A 72 -3.07 9.07 9.02
N ILE A 73 -3.78 9.16 10.14
CA ILE A 73 -5.24 9.30 10.15
C ILE A 73 -5.62 10.68 9.60
N THR A 74 -6.70 10.73 8.83
CA THR A 74 -7.24 11.95 8.22
C THR A 74 -8.77 11.96 8.33
N PRO A 75 -9.44 13.10 8.15
CA PRO A 75 -10.89 13.11 7.92
C PRO A 75 -11.26 12.17 6.77
N PRO A 76 -12.46 11.55 6.76
CA PRO A 76 -12.91 10.74 5.62
C PRO A 76 -13.13 11.62 4.37
N ASN A 77 -13.46 10.99 3.24
CA ASN A 77 -13.89 11.67 2.01
C ASN A 77 -15.33 12.20 2.14
N ASP A 78 -16.19 11.47 2.86
CA ASP A 78 -17.61 11.75 3.07
C ASP A 78 -18.12 11.08 4.37
N SER A 79 -19.40 11.24 4.72
CA SER A 79 -20.00 10.72 5.95
C SER A 79 -20.23 9.20 5.98
N GLY A 80 -19.83 8.46 4.93
CA GLY A 80 -19.93 7.00 4.84
C GLY A 80 -18.64 6.25 5.19
N ALA A 81 -17.62 6.93 5.70
CA ALA A 81 -16.46 6.32 6.34
C ALA A 81 -16.24 6.91 7.74
N HIS A 82 -15.64 6.13 8.64
CA HIS A 82 -15.31 6.59 9.98
C HIS A 82 -14.11 7.56 9.97
N PHE A 83 -13.14 7.30 9.09
CA PHE A 83 -11.93 8.09 8.89
C PHE A 83 -11.28 7.73 7.54
N GLY A 84 -10.35 8.58 7.10
CA GLY A 84 -9.42 8.24 6.00
C GLY A 84 -8.02 7.96 6.53
N VAL A 85 -7.17 7.28 5.77
CA VAL A 85 -5.76 7.04 6.15
C VAL A 85 -4.79 7.20 4.98
N LEU A 86 -3.74 8.00 5.18
CA LEU A 86 -2.59 8.05 4.28
C LEU A 86 -1.58 6.98 4.71
N PHE A 87 -1.66 5.79 4.10
CA PHE A 87 -0.69 4.71 4.32
C PHE A 87 0.73 5.09 3.87
N TRP A 88 1.74 4.70 4.64
CA TRP A 88 3.14 4.98 4.38
C TRP A 88 4.10 3.90 4.88
N HIS A 89 5.29 3.86 4.29
CA HIS A 89 6.40 2.96 4.59
C HIS A 89 7.74 3.61 4.20
N ALA A 90 8.85 2.87 4.23
CA ALA A 90 10.19 3.41 4.00
C ALA A 90 10.38 4.05 2.61
N GLU A 91 9.81 3.49 1.53
CA GLU A 91 9.97 4.05 0.17
C GLU A 91 9.01 5.22 -0.13
N GLY A 92 7.89 5.38 0.60
CA GLY A 92 6.94 6.47 0.33
C GLY A 92 5.53 6.26 0.89
N PHE A 93 4.54 6.79 0.16
CA PHE A 93 3.11 6.62 0.47
C PHE A 93 2.49 5.56 -0.44
N SER A 94 1.90 4.51 0.16
CA SER A 94 1.22 3.44 -0.58
C SER A 94 -0.17 3.89 -1.08
N THR A 95 -0.83 3.04 -1.86
CA THR A 95 -2.20 3.21 -2.34
C THR A 95 -3.23 2.37 -1.58
N ALA A 96 -2.79 1.23 -1.03
CA ALA A 96 -3.60 0.29 -0.24
C ALA A 96 -2.72 -0.45 0.78
N CYS A 97 -3.32 -0.97 1.85
CA CYS A 97 -2.65 -1.82 2.82
C CYS A 97 -3.65 -2.72 3.57
N GLY A 98 -3.68 -4.02 3.26
CA GLY A 98 -4.57 -4.99 3.92
C GLY A 98 -4.25 -5.19 5.41
N HIS A 99 -2.97 -5.38 5.75
CA HIS A 99 -2.54 -5.54 7.13
C HIS A 99 -2.86 -4.29 7.98
N GLY A 100 -2.68 -3.09 7.40
CA GLY A 100 -3.00 -1.82 8.03
C GLY A 100 -4.51 -1.65 8.21
N THR A 101 -5.32 -2.08 7.23
CA THR A 101 -6.79 -2.07 7.33
C THR A 101 -7.29 -2.95 8.48
N ILE A 102 -6.72 -4.15 8.64
CA ILE A 102 -7.00 -5.04 9.78
C ILE A 102 -6.58 -4.40 11.11
N ALA A 103 -5.36 -3.87 11.20
CA ALA A 103 -4.85 -3.20 12.40
C ALA A 103 -5.72 -1.99 12.81
N LEU A 104 -6.16 -1.19 11.83
CA LEU A 104 -7.03 -0.04 12.04
C LEU A 104 -8.42 -0.43 12.52
N GLY A 105 -9.00 -1.52 12.00
CA GLY A 105 -10.25 -2.08 12.49
C GLY A 105 -10.15 -2.52 13.94
N PHE A 106 -9.13 -3.32 14.26
CA PHE A 106 -8.83 -3.72 15.64
C PHE A 106 -8.64 -2.52 16.57
N TRP A 107 -7.91 -1.50 16.12
CA TRP A 107 -7.66 -0.27 16.87
C TRP A 107 -8.95 0.49 17.20
N VAL A 108 -9.80 0.85 16.23
CA VAL A 108 -11.01 1.63 16.54
C VAL A 108 -12.00 0.90 17.44
N VAL A 109 -12.15 -0.42 17.27
CA VAL A 109 -13.04 -1.21 18.13
C VAL A 109 -12.45 -1.35 19.54
N THR A 110 -11.14 -1.60 19.67
CA THR A 110 -10.46 -1.68 20.99
C THR A 110 -10.50 -0.34 21.73
N LYS A 111 -10.39 0.78 21.02
CA LYS A 111 -10.43 2.14 21.58
C LYS A 111 -11.86 2.68 21.77
N GLY A 112 -12.90 1.94 21.38
CA GLY A 112 -14.30 2.37 21.50
C GLY A 112 -14.66 3.57 20.62
N LEU A 113 -13.93 3.78 19.52
CA LEU A 113 -14.13 4.89 18.56
C LEU A 113 -15.27 4.60 17.56
N VAL A 114 -15.76 3.35 17.53
CA VAL A 114 -16.96 2.91 16.81
C VAL A 114 -17.85 2.12 17.77
N GLU A 115 -19.16 2.06 17.52
CA GLU A 115 -20.05 1.25 18.34
C GLU A 115 -19.83 -0.25 18.08
N ALA A 116 -19.72 -1.02 19.16
CA ALA A 116 -19.52 -2.47 19.12
C ALA A 116 -20.57 -3.21 19.97
N PRO A 117 -20.94 -4.45 19.63
CA PRO A 117 -21.87 -5.27 20.42
C PRO A 117 -21.44 -5.38 21.90
N LYS A 118 -22.32 -4.94 22.81
CA LYS A 118 -22.07 -4.97 24.26
C LYS A 118 -22.68 -6.23 24.87
N GLY A 119 -21.82 -7.16 25.30
CA GLY A 119 -22.23 -8.38 26.00
C GLY A 119 -22.78 -9.50 25.12
N ALA A 120 -22.55 -9.43 23.80
CA ALA A 120 -22.86 -10.48 22.84
C ALA A 120 -21.77 -10.53 21.75
N ASP A 121 -21.58 -11.71 21.16
CA ASP A 121 -20.69 -11.89 20.00
C ASP A 121 -21.35 -11.27 18.74
N GLY A 122 -20.53 -10.73 17.82
CA GLY A 122 -21.03 -10.08 16.59
C GLY A 122 -19.94 -9.55 15.68
N VAL A 123 -20.30 -8.70 14.72
CA VAL A 123 -19.39 -8.11 13.72
C VAL A 123 -19.56 -6.60 13.70
N VAL A 124 -18.45 -5.86 13.52
CA VAL A 124 -18.41 -4.40 13.35
C VAL A 124 -17.73 -4.06 12.03
N ASP A 125 -18.47 -3.45 11.11
CA ASP A 125 -17.94 -3.00 9.82
C ASP A 125 -17.26 -1.64 9.96
N VAL A 126 -15.93 -1.61 9.90
CA VAL A 126 -15.13 -0.39 9.96
C VAL A 126 -14.80 0.08 8.54
N PHE A 127 -15.64 0.99 8.03
CA PHE A 127 -15.43 1.71 6.77
C PHE A 127 -14.26 2.69 6.88
N VAL A 128 -13.25 2.55 6.01
CA VAL A 128 -12.03 3.37 5.95
C VAL A 128 -11.78 3.86 4.53
N ASP A 129 -11.50 5.15 4.37
CA ASP A 129 -11.07 5.71 3.08
C ASP A 129 -9.56 5.58 2.89
N VAL A 130 -9.15 4.90 1.82
CA VAL A 130 -7.75 4.76 1.40
C VAL A 130 -7.58 5.29 -0.02
N GLN A 131 -6.35 5.39 -0.54
CA GLN A 131 -6.12 6.09 -1.81
C GLN A 131 -6.62 5.31 -3.04
N SER A 132 -6.73 3.99 -2.95
CA SER A 132 -7.31 3.14 -4.00
C SER A 132 -8.85 3.08 -3.98
N GLY A 133 -9.50 3.63 -2.94
CA GLY A 133 -10.96 3.57 -2.74
C GLY A 133 -11.34 3.37 -1.26
N ARG A 134 -12.63 3.17 -0.99
CA ARG A 134 -13.11 2.77 0.35
C ARG A 134 -12.92 1.27 0.56
N VAL A 135 -12.42 0.88 1.73
CA VAL A 135 -12.31 -0.51 2.19
C VAL A 135 -13.07 -0.69 3.50
N VAL A 136 -13.38 -1.94 3.86
CA VAL A 136 -14.08 -2.28 5.10
C VAL A 136 -13.28 -3.31 5.88
N ALA A 137 -12.91 -3.04 7.13
CA ALA A 137 -12.44 -4.09 8.04
C ALA A 137 -13.65 -4.64 8.81
N GLN A 138 -13.97 -5.92 8.64
CA GLN A 138 -15.09 -6.58 9.33
C GLN A 138 -14.56 -7.22 10.61
N VAL A 139 -14.68 -6.51 11.73
CA VAL A 139 -14.09 -6.92 13.02
C VAL A 139 -15.07 -7.82 13.76
N PHE A 140 -14.69 -9.08 13.94
CA PHE A 140 -15.46 -10.06 14.72
C PHE A 140 -15.17 -9.84 16.21
N VAL A 141 -16.22 -9.46 16.94
CA VAL A 141 -16.18 -9.17 18.38
C VAL A 141 -16.70 -10.38 19.14
N LYS A 142 -15.94 -10.82 20.15
CA LYS A 142 -16.32 -11.87 21.09
C LYS A 142 -16.03 -11.44 22.52
N ASP A 143 -16.94 -11.74 23.45
CA ASP A 143 -16.82 -11.37 24.88
C ASP A 143 -16.51 -9.86 25.07
N GLY A 144 -17.02 -9.02 24.15
CA GLY A 144 -16.79 -7.57 24.12
C GLY A 144 -15.41 -7.12 23.62
N LYS A 145 -14.62 -7.98 22.95
CA LYS A 145 -13.27 -7.69 22.43
C LYS A 145 -13.12 -8.13 20.97
N PRO A 146 -12.31 -7.45 20.14
CA PRO A 146 -11.89 -7.97 18.84
C PRO A 146 -11.20 -9.34 18.98
N ALA A 147 -11.62 -10.31 18.15
CA ALA A 147 -11.09 -11.68 18.15
C ALA A 147 -10.38 -12.04 16.83
N HIS A 148 -10.95 -11.65 15.69
CA HIS A 148 -10.33 -11.66 14.37
C HIS A 148 -10.99 -10.57 13.50
N ALA A 149 -10.44 -10.29 12.33
CA ALA A 149 -11.06 -9.41 11.36
C ALA A 149 -10.75 -9.85 9.93
N ASP A 150 -11.77 -9.85 9.09
CA ASP A 150 -11.61 -9.91 7.64
C ASP A 150 -11.52 -8.49 7.08
N PHE A 151 -11.19 -8.33 5.79
CA PHE A 151 -11.37 -7.05 5.12
C PHE A 151 -11.88 -7.19 3.68
N VAL A 152 -12.84 -6.35 3.33
CA VAL A 152 -13.33 -6.18 1.96
C VAL A 152 -12.44 -5.16 1.28
N ASN A 153 -11.59 -5.64 0.38
CA ASN A 153 -10.70 -4.82 -0.43
C ASN A 153 -11.44 -4.17 -1.62
N VAL A 154 -10.78 -3.24 -2.29
CA VAL A 154 -11.22 -2.72 -3.59
C VAL A 154 -11.24 -3.83 -4.67
N ALA A 155 -11.98 -3.59 -5.76
CA ALA A 155 -12.11 -4.53 -6.87
C ALA A 155 -10.73 -4.99 -7.37
N SER A 156 -10.46 -6.30 -7.25
CA SER A 156 -9.16 -6.92 -7.50
C SER A 156 -9.24 -7.84 -8.72
N TYR A 157 -8.25 -7.77 -9.62
CA TYR A 157 -8.31 -8.43 -10.93
C TYR A 157 -6.93 -8.73 -11.52
N GLN A 158 -6.84 -9.73 -12.39
CA GLN A 158 -5.64 -9.97 -13.19
C GLN A 158 -5.50 -8.89 -14.25
N LEU A 159 -4.28 -8.40 -14.44
CA LEU A 159 -3.92 -7.44 -15.48
C LEU A 159 -3.28 -8.17 -16.68
N GLU A 160 -2.30 -9.03 -16.41
CA GLU A 160 -1.61 -9.84 -17.43
C GLU A 160 -1.07 -11.16 -16.86
N LYS A 161 -0.89 -12.16 -17.72
CA LYS A 161 -0.30 -13.48 -17.42
C LYS A 161 0.76 -13.84 -18.47
N GLY A 162 1.77 -14.61 -18.08
CA GLY A 162 2.72 -15.17 -19.04
C GLY A 162 3.91 -14.26 -19.38
N LEU A 163 4.12 -13.18 -18.61
CA LEU A 163 5.22 -12.24 -18.86
C LEU A 163 6.58 -12.93 -18.63
N SER A 164 7.40 -13.03 -19.67
CA SER A 164 8.77 -13.52 -19.57
C SER A 164 9.67 -12.45 -18.96
N VAL A 165 10.19 -12.72 -17.76
CA VAL A 165 11.08 -11.85 -16.98
C VAL A 165 12.45 -12.50 -16.88
N ASP A 166 13.45 -11.88 -17.46
CA ASP A 166 14.83 -12.35 -17.37
C ASP A 166 15.44 -11.97 -16.01
N ILE A 167 16.17 -12.89 -15.39
CA ILE A 167 16.82 -12.73 -14.07
C ILE A 167 18.35 -12.86 -14.25
N PRO A 168 19.04 -11.77 -14.64
CA PRO A 168 20.50 -11.77 -14.84
C PRO A 168 21.32 -12.35 -13.68
N SER A 169 20.92 -12.14 -12.43
CA SER A 169 21.62 -12.71 -11.27
C SER A 169 21.58 -14.25 -11.17
N ARG A 170 20.70 -14.90 -11.94
CA ARG A 170 20.47 -16.35 -11.96
C ARG A 170 20.76 -16.99 -13.31
N GLY A 171 20.78 -16.21 -14.39
CA GLY A 171 20.91 -16.73 -15.76
C GLY A 171 19.68 -17.50 -16.24
N VAL A 172 18.49 -17.21 -15.69
CA VAL A 172 17.21 -17.84 -16.07
C VAL A 172 16.20 -16.78 -16.49
N SER A 173 15.21 -17.20 -17.30
CA SER A 173 13.99 -16.43 -17.55
C SER A 173 12.83 -17.13 -16.83
N ILE A 174 11.99 -16.36 -16.13
CA ILE A 174 10.84 -16.84 -15.37
C ILE A 174 9.54 -16.28 -15.94
N VAL A 175 8.42 -16.94 -15.67
CA VAL A 175 7.09 -16.42 -15.97
C VAL A 175 6.52 -15.67 -14.76
N ALA A 176 6.07 -14.44 -14.98
CA ALA A 176 5.35 -13.63 -14.01
C ALA A 176 3.90 -13.35 -14.46
N GLY A 177 3.04 -13.05 -13.49
CA GLY A 177 1.75 -12.39 -13.70
C GLY A 177 1.74 -10.99 -13.10
N LEU A 178 0.92 -10.10 -13.65
CA LEU A 178 0.57 -8.82 -13.01
C LEU A 178 -0.89 -8.88 -12.56
N ALA A 179 -1.14 -8.53 -11.30
CA ALA A 179 -2.48 -8.48 -10.71
C ALA A 179 -2.66 -7.19 -9.88
N PHE A 180 -3.86 -6.63 -9.91
CA PHE A 180 -4.25 -5.48 -9.10
C PHE A 180 -5.06 -5.93 -7.88
N GLY A 181 -4.71 -5.36 -6.73
CA GLY A 181 -5.43 -5.55 -5.46
C GLY A 181 -5.39 -4.31 -4.58
N GLY A 182 -5.59 -3.13 -5.17
CA GLY A 182 -5.35 -1.83 -4.52
C GLY A 182 -3.93 -1.28 -4.73
N ALA A 183 -2.99 -2.16 -5.05
CA ALA A 183 -1.68 -1.88 -5.65
C ALA A 183 -1.39 -2.94 -6.74
N VAL A 184 -0.31 -2.78 -7.51
CA VAL A 184 0.14 -3.81 -8.47
C VAL A 184 1.11 -4.78 -7.82
N TYR A 185 0.82 -6.05 -8.03
CA TYR A 185 1.68 -7.15 -7.62
C TYR A 185 2.23 -7.86 -8.84
N ALA A 186 3.55 -8.01 -8.89
CA ALA A 186 4.20 -9.02 -9.70
C ALA A 186 4.15 -10.33 -8.92
N THR A 187 3.43 -11.32 -9.47
CA THR A 187 3.31 -12.65 -8.89
C THR A 187 4.22 -13.63 -9.63
N VAL A 188 5.03 -14.37 -8.87
CA VAL A 188 6.04 -15.30 -9.36
C VAL A 188 5.96 -16.57 -8.53
N ASP A 189 5.91 -17.73 -9.20
CA ASP A 189 6.14 -19.01 -8.53
C ASP A 189 7.64 -19.13 -8.17
N ALA A 190 7.91 -19.26 -6.86
CA ALA A 190 9.25 -19.40 -6.30
C ALA A 190 9.98 -20.67 -6.79
N ALA A 191 9.26 -21.71 -7.21
CA ALA A 191 9.85 -22.93 -7.76
C ALA A 191 10.64 -22.66 -9.06
N GLN A 192 10.24 -21.66 -9.86
CA GLN A 192 10.98 -21.23 -11.06
C GLN A 192 12.37 -20.66 -10.73
N LEU A 193 12.57 -20.20 -9.50
CA LEU A 193 13.83 -19.67 -8.98
C LEU A 193 14.59 -20.72 -8.13
N GLY A 194 14.05 -21.93 -8.00
CA GLY A 194 14.58 -22.99 -7.13
C GLY A 194 14.35 -22.73 -5.63
N LEU A 195 13.48 -21.79 -5.26
CA LEU A 195 13.29 -21.32 -3.89
C LEU A 195 12.01 -21.88 -3.24
N ARG A 196 11.98 -21.77 -1.91
CA ARG A 196 10.82 -22.02 -1.05
C ARG A 196 10.61 -20.84 -0.10
N VAL A 197 9.36 -20.60 0.30
CA VAL A 197 9.03 -19.57 1.30
C VAL A 197 9.46 -20.05 2.68
N GLU A 198 10.71 -19.73 3.04
CA GLU A 198 11.34 -20.08 4.30
C GLU A 198 12.14 -18.86 4.83
N PRO A 199 12.14 -18.55 6.14
CA PRO A 199 12.77 -17.33 6.67
C PRO A 199 14.25 -17.14 6.29
N LYS A 200 15.00 -18.24 6.14
CA LYS A 200 16.41 -18.23 5.74
C LYS A 200 16.64 -17.62 4.34
N ASN A 201 15.61 -17.63 3.48
CA ASN A 201 15.65 -17.14 2.10
C ASN A 201 15.17 -15.66 1.99
N ALA A 202 14.79 -15.00 3.10
CA ALA A 202 14.16 -13.68 3.06
C ALA A 202 14.99 -12.61 2.30
N ASN A 203 16.30 -12.52 2.60
CA ASN A 203 17.21 -11.60 1.90
C ASN A 203 17.33 -11.90 0.40
N GLU A 204 17.19 -13.17 0.02
CA GLU A 204 17.25 -13.64 -1.36
C GLU A 204 15.97 -13.26 -2.12
N PHE A 205 14.80 -13.40 -1.50
CA PHE A 205 13.54 -12.87 -2.03
C PHE A 205 13.54 -11.34 -2.12
N VAL A 206 14.12 -10.61 -1.17
CA VAL A 206 14.26 -9.13 -1.25
C VAL A 206 15.16 -8.73 -2.43
N ALA A 207 16.27 -9.44 -2.66
CA ALA A 207 17.16 -9.19 -3.80
C ALA A 207 16.46 -9.49 -5.14
N LEU A 208 15.86 -10.67 -5.29
CA LEU A 208 15.18 -11.10 -6.51
C LEU A 208 13.92 -10.28 -6.78
N GLY A 209 13.16 -9.90 -5.75
CA GLY A 209 12.01 -9.00 -5.88
C GLY A 209 12.41 -7.60 -6.35
N ARG A 210 13.56 -7.07 -5.92
CA ARG A 210 14.12 -5.82 -6.46
C ARG A 210 14.58 -5.95 -7.91
N GLU A 211 15.13 -7.11 -8.30
CA GLU A 211 15.50 -7.39 -9.70
C GLU A 211 14.27 -7.52 -10.60
N VAL A 212 13.25 -8.29 -10.19
CA VAL A 212 11.95 -8.42 -10.87
C VAL A 212 11.24 -7.06 -10.99
N LYS A 213 11.15 -6.27 -9.91
CA LYS A 213 10.61 -4.90 -9.91
C LYS A 213 11.35 -4.00 -10.92
N LYS A 214 12.67 -4.14 -11.04
CA LYS A 214 13.50 -3.37 -11.99
C LYS A 214 13.29 -3.80 -13.44
N VAL A 215 13.17 -5.10 -13.73
CA VAL A 215 12.97 -5.63 -15.10
C VAL A 215 11.54 -5.37 -15.58
N LEU A 216 10.54 -5.55 -14.73
CA LEU A 216 9.12 -5.23 -15.04
C LEU A 216 8.84 -3.73 -15.04
N GLY A 217 9.59 -2.93 -14.28
CA GLY A 217 9.48 -1.45 -14.28
C GLY A 217 9.83 -0.80 -15.62
N ALA A 218 10.45 -1.54 -16.55
CA ALA A 218 10.65 -1.13 -17.94
C ALA A 218 9.48 -1.51 -18.88
N ARG A 219 8.40 -2.13 -18.36
CA ARG A 219 7.29 -2.71 -19.14
C ARG A 219 5.87 -2.39 -18.64
N ALA A 220 5.68 -1.63 -17.55
CA ALA A 220 4.34 -1.27 -17.05
C ALA A 220 4.26 0.09 -16.31
N CYS A 221 3.14 0.83 -16.45
CA CYS A 221 2.99 2.20 -15.92
C CYS A 221 1.52 2.66 -15.65
N TYR A 222 1.36 3.75 -14.85
CA TYR A 222 0.11 4.29 -14.23
C TYR A 222 0.04 5.86 -14.11
N ASP A 223 -0.78 6.63 -14.85
CA ASP A 223 -0.96 8.10 -14.67
C ASP A 223 -2.02 8.56 -13.64
N ARG A 224 -2.10 9.87 -13.58
CA ARG A 224 -3.15 10.81 -13.11
C ARG A 224 -4.60 10.29 -13.06
N SER A 225 -5.02 9.26 -13.82
CA SER A 225 -6.36 8.62 -13.71
C SER A 225 -6.40 7.10 -13.42
N PHE A 226 -5.32 6.50 -12.92
CA PHE A 226 -5.25 5.14 -12.34
C PHE A 226 -5.50 3.87 -13.22
N SER A 227 -5.72 3.93 -14.53
CA SER A 227 -5.61 2.74 -15.42
C SER A 227 -4.16 2.30 -15.65
N LEU A 228 -3.91 1.00 -15.89
CA LEU A 228 -2.56 0.46 -16.11
C LEU A 228 -2.26 0.21 -17.59
N TRP A 229 -1.08 0.61 -18.05
CA TRP A 229 -0.46 0.13 -19.28
C TRP A 229 0.53 -1.02 -19.04
N ILE A 230 0.63 -1.93 -20.01
CA ILE A 230 1.65 -2.98 -20.10
C ILE A 230 2.20 -2.99 -21.54
N TRP A 231 3.53 -2.99 -21.70
CA TRP A 231 4.22 -2.76 -22.97
C TRP A 231 5.26 -3.85 -23.26
N ASP A 232 5.11 -4.51 -24.41
CA ASP A 232 6.25 -5.12 -25.10
C ASP A 232 6.87 -4.11 -26.08
N VAL A 233 8.07 -3.63 -25.73
CA VAL A 233 9.02 -2.89 -26.57
C VAL A 233 8.55 -1.53 -27.13
N CYS A 234 8.74 -0.47 -26.34
CA CYS A 234 9.01 0.87 -26.88
C CYS A 234 10.50 1.21 -26.75
N LYS A 235 11.13 1.67 -27.84
CA LYS A 235 12.48 2.26 -27.81
C LYS A 235 12.38 3.73 -27.43
N ALA A 236 13.41 4.27 -26.77
CA ALA A 236 13.49 5.70 -26.51
C ALA A 236 13.57 6.49 -27.84
N GLY A 237 12.59 7.36 -28.11
CA GLY A 237 12.61 8.24 -29.28
C GLY A 237 11.31 8.99 -29.57
N ASP A 238 10.16 8.32 -29.52
CA ASP A 238 8.96 8.83 -30.18
C ASP A 238 8.12 9.78 -29.30
N ALA A 239 7.89 11.00 -29.83
CA ALA A 239 7.10 12.04 -29.18
C ALA A 239 5.58 11.86 -29.41
N VAL A 240 4.77 12.43 -28.52
CA VAL A 240 3.31 12.32 -28.52
C VAL A 240 2.69 12.82 -29.85
N GLY A 241 2.18 11.89 -30.66
CA GLY A 241 1.45 12.15 -31.89
C GLY A 241 0.15 11.34 -31.93
N GLY A 242 -0.99 12.01 -32.13
CA GLY A 242 -2.30 11.39 -31.95
C GLY A 242 -2.74 10.46 -33.09
N GLY A 243 -3.15 9.24 -32.74
CA GLY A 243 -3.81 8.28 -33.64
C GLY A 243 -4.92 7.53 -32.90
N LYS A 244 -6.10 7.38 -33.51
CA LYS A 244 -7.24 6.68 -32.89
C LYS A 244 -7.08 5.16 -33.03
N ASN A 245 -6.92 4.43 -31.94
CA ASN A 245 -7.26 3.00 -31.84
C ASN A 245 -7.27 2.50 -30.38
N GLY A 246 -8.46 2.13 -29.87
CA GLY A 246 -8.72 1.11 -28.84
C GLY A 246 -8.12 1.20 -27.42
N GLY A 247 -6.99 1.86 -27.20
CA GLY A 247 -6.23 1.81 -25.95
C GLY A 247 -6.71 2.83 -24.91
N TRP A 248 -6.88 2.37 -23.67
CA TRP A 248 -7.06 3.23 -22.51
C TRP A 248 -5.69 3.63 -21.97
N THR A 249 -5.37 4.92 -22.04
CA THR A 249 -4.20 5.55 -21.40
C THR A 249 -4.04 5.12 -19.95
N VAL A 250 -2.81 5.17 -19.37
CA VAL A 250 -2.42 5.96 -18.17
C VAL A 250 -0.97 5.57 -17.64
N GLU A 251 0.01 6.51 -17.61
CA GLU A 251 1.47 6.45 -17.19
C GLU A 251 2.05 7.64 -16.30
N ALA A 252 2.79 7.59 -15.16
CA ALA A 252 3.36 6.59 -14.22
C ALA A 252 3.55 7.10 -12.74
N ASP A 253 3.16 6.34 -11.70
CA ASP A 253 3.68 6.35 -10.30
C ASP A 253 3.72 4.90 -9.76
N THR A 254 4.91 4.34 -9.51
CA THR A 254 5.13 2.88 -9.65
C THR A 254 5.69 2.17 -8.42
N GLN A 255 4.79 1.52 -7.67
CA GLN A 255 5.16 0.40 -6.80
C GLN A 255 4.56 -0.91 -7.32
N ILE A 256 5.34 -1.61 -8.16
CA ILE A 256 5.20 -3.06 -8.32
C ILE A 256 5.74 -3.70 -7.04
N HIS A 257 4.85 -4.24 -6.22
CA HIS A 257 5.23 -5.08 -5.09
C HIS A 257 5.47 -6.51 -5.59
N CYS A 258 6.61 -7.11 -5.25
CA CYS A 258 6.84 -8.52 -5.55
C CYS A 258 6.29 -9.36 -4.41
N GLY A 259 5.06 -9.87 -4.60
CA GLY A 259 4.44 -10.81 -3.67
C GLY A 259 4.80 -12.24 -4.05
N VAL A 260 5.37 -12.99 -3.11
CA VAL A 260 5.49 -14.45 -3.26
C VAL A 260 4.18 -15.05 -2.76
N ASN A 261 3.46 -15.74 -3.64
CA ASN A 261 2.26 -16.47 -3.22
C ASN A 261 2.66 -17.67 -2.36
N ILE A 262 1.85 -17.97 -1.34
CA ILE A 262 1.99 -19.11 -0.41
C ILE A 262 0.86 -20.10 -0.71
#